data_AF-A0A2V6WQ88-F1
#
_entry.id   AF-A0A2V6WQ88-F1
#
_cell.length_a   1.000
_cell.length_b   1.000
_cell.length_c   1.000
_cell.angle_alpha   90.00
_cell.angle_beta   90.00
_cell.angle_gamma   90.00
#
_symmetry.space_group_name_H-M   'P 1'
#
loop_
_entity.id
_entity.type
_entity.pdbx_description
1 polymer ?
#
loop_
_entity_poly.entity_id
_entity_poly.type
_entity_poly.pdbx_seq_one_letter_code
_entity_poly.pdbx_strand_id
1 'polypeptide(L)'
;MGVILWFSSDAWSASHTGTLLIPLLRWLLPWVSVGQLTTLHVGIRKLAHLGEYAALALLWYRAFARRRDTGAGAAAQWALVITVGWAGVDEGRQLFTMSRTASLRDVAIDSV
;
A
#
# COMPACT_ATOMS: atom_id res chain seq x y z
N MET A 1 -9.08 8.42 -5.52
CA MET A 1 -8.51 7.42 -6.44
C MET A 1 -7.14 7.81 -6.96
N GLY A 2 -6.94 8.99 -7.57
CA GLY A 2 -5.63 9.40 -8.12
C GLY A 2 -4.45 9.33 -7.14
N VAL A 3 -4.66 9.70 -5.87
CA VAL A 3 -3.62 9.62 -4.82
C VAL A 3 -3.18 8.16 -4.55
N ILE A 4 -4.13 7.23 -4.49
CA ILE A 4 -3.82 5.79 -4.29
C ILE A 4 -3.04 5.27 -5.49
N LEU A 5 -3.44 5.65 -6.71
CA LEU A 5 -2.72 5.22 -7.91
C LEU A 5 -1.28 5.71 -7.95
N TRP A 6 -1.03 6.91 -7.42
CA TRP A 6 0.30 7.49 -7.28
C TRP A 6 1.14 6.72 -6.24
N PHE A 7 0.60 6.49 -5.04
CA PHE A 7 1.30 5.72 -3.99
C PHE A 7 1.55 4.25 -4.35
N SER A 8 0.74 3.70 -5.25
CA SER A 8 0.90 2.34 -5.76
C SER A 8 1.68 2.30 -7.10
N SER A 9 2.28 3.41 -7.52
CA SER A 9 3.17 3.45 -8.70
C SER A 9 4.61 3.05 -8.37
N ASP A 10 5.42 2.81 -9.41
CA ASP A 10 6.86 2.51 -9.29
C ASP A 10 7.66 3.57 -8.52
N ALA A 11 7.19 4.83 -8.51
CA ALA A 11 7.81 5.91 -7.73
C ALA A 11 7.86 5.60 -6.22
N TRP A 12 6.94 4.75 -5.75
CA TRP A 12 6.83 4.30 -4.37
C TRP A 12 7.06 2.79 -4.27
N SER A 13 7.83 2.19 -5.17
CA SER A 13 8.21 0.77 -5.09
C SER A 13 9.05 0.48 -3.84
N ALA A 14 9.21 -0.81 -3.51
CA ALA A 14 10.14 -1.23 -2.45
C ALA A 14 11.57 -0.79 -2.76
N SER A 15 11.99 -0.87 -4.03
CA SER A 15 13.33 -0.42 -4.46
C SER A 15 13.53 1.09 -4.22
N HIS A 16 12.58 1.95 -4.58
CA HIS A 16 12.71 3.40 -4.37
C HIS A 16 12.61 3.78 -2.89
N THR A 17 11.58 3.29 -2.19
CA THR A 17 11.38 3.64 -0.77
C THR A 17 12.48 3.09 0.13
N GLY A 18 13.09 1.96 -0.23
CA GLY A 18 14.19 1.34 0.51
C GLY A 18 15.47 2.17 0.48
N THR A 19 15.71 2.93 -0.59
CA THR A 19 16.90 3.80 -0.70
C THR A 19 16.99 4.85 0.41
N LEU A 20 15.85 5.29 0.94
CA LEU A 20 15.77 6.26 2.02
C LEU A 20 15.48 5.61 3.38
N LEU A 21 14.49 4.70 3.43
CA LEU A 21 14.03 4.11 4.69
C LEU A 21 15.05 3.15 5.29
N ILE A 22 15.74 2.32 4.49
CA ILE A 22 16.70 1.36 5.05
C ILE A 22 17.89 2.07 5.70
N PRO A 23 18.54 3.09 5.08
CA PRO A 23 19.59 3.86 5.76
C PRO A 23 19.11 4.58 7.02
N LEU A 24 17.90 5.16 6.98
CA LEU A 24 17.31 5.83 8.15
C LEU A 24 17.08 4.83 9.30
N LEU A 25 16.51 3.66 9.00
CA LEU A 25 16.28 2.61 9.99
C LEU A 25 17.61 2.05 10.51
N ARG A 26 18.64 1.93 9.66
CA ARG A 26 19.99 1.51 10.06
C ARG A 26 20.64 2.52 11.00
N TRP A 27 20.44 3.82 10.75
CA TRP A 27 20.92 4.89 11.63
C TRP A 27 20.20 4.88 12.98
N LEU A 28 18.89 4.65 12.99
CA LEU A 28 18.08 4.62 14.21
C LEU A 28 18.27 3.32 15.03
N LEU A 29 18.45 2.19 14.35
CA LEU A 29 18.54 0.85 14.93
C LEU A 29 19.84 0.15 14.48
N PRO A 30 21.03 0.66 14.83
CA PRO A 30 22.31 0.13 14.35
C PRO A 30 22.62 -1.29 14.85
N TRP A 31 21.94 -1.76 15.90
CA TRP A 31 22.06 -3.11 16.43
C TRP A 31 21.20 -4.17 15.70
N VAL A 32 20.31 -3.74 14.82
CA VAL A 32 19.37 -4.63 14.10
C VAL A 32 20.01 -5.13 12.80
N SER A 33 19.83 -6.42 12.47
CA SER A 33 20.41 -7.02 11.26
C SER A 33 19.78 -6.46 9.97
N VAL A 34 20.48 -6.56 8.84
CA VAL A 34 19.97 -6.08 7.55
C VAL A 34 18.65 -6.77 7.18
N GLY A 35 18.54 -8.09 7.41
CA GLY A 35 17.30 -8.83 7.16
C GLY A 35 16.12 -8.29 7.96
N GLN A 36 16.32 -7.98 9.25
CA GLN A 36 15.28 -7.40 10.10
C GLN A 36 14.88 -5.97 9.66
N LEU A 37 15.83 -5.17 9.16
CA LEU A 37 15.54 -3.84 8.60
C LEU A 37 14.68 -3.94 7.34
N THR A 38 14.94 -4.92 6.48
CA THR A 38 14.11 -5.21 5.30
C THR A 38 12.70 -5.63 5.74
N THR A 39 12.57 -6.51 6.73
CA THR A 39 11.26 -6.90 7.28
C THR A 39 10.50 -5.70 7.82
N LEU A 40 11.17 -4.81 8.57
CA LEU A 40 10.57 -3.59 9.11
C LEU A 40 10.12 -2.66 7.99
N HIS A 41 10.93 -2.48 6.95
CA HIS A 41 10.57 -1.68 5.78
C HIS A 41 9.33 -2.24 5.06
N VAL A 42 9.26 -3.55 4.85
CA VAL A 42 8.06 -4.22 4.31
C VAL A 42 6.85 -4.00 5.22
N GLY A 43 7.02 -4.10 6.54
CA GLY A 43 5.97 -3.81 7.52
C GLY A 43 5.45 -2.38 7.41
N ILE A 44 6.34 -1.38 7.35
CA ILE A 44 5.98 0.03 7.16
C ILE A 44 5.18 0.22 5.87
N ARG A 45 5.58 -0.42 4.77
CA ARG A 45 4.85 -0.34 3.50
C ARG A 45 3.45 -0.91 3.60
N LYS A 46 3.28 -2.07 4.27
CA LYS A 46 1.96 -2.69 4.49
C LYS A 46 1.06 -1.80 5.35
N LEU A 47 1.62 -1.15 6.37
CA LEU A 47 0.88 -0.21 7.21
C LEU A 47 0.47 1.04 6.44
N ALA A 48 1.34 1.56 5.56
CA ALA A 48 1.01 2.69 4.69
C ALA A 48 -0.16 2.34 3.75
N HIS A 49 -0.11 1.18 3.08
CA HIS A 49 -1.20 0.71 2.22
C HIS A 49 -2.52 0.54 3.00
N LEU A 50 -2.45 -0.07 4.20
CA LEU A 50 -3.62 -0.20 5.06
C LEU A 50 -4.21 1.18 5.41
N GLY A 51 -3.37 2.16 5.73
CA GLY A 51 -3.78 3.53 6.01
C GLY A 51 -4.46 4.21 4.81
N GLU A 52 -3.94 4.02 3.60
CA GLU A 52 -4.53 4.55 2.37
C GLU A 52 -5.96 4.02 2.15
N TYR A 53 -6.14 2.70 2.28
CA TYR A 53 -7.46 2.08 2.10
C TYR A 53 -8.42 2.42 3.25
N ALA A 54 -7.93 2.54 4.49
CA ALA A 54 -8.74 3.00 5.61
C ALA A 54 -9.24 4.43 5.39
N ALA A 55 -8.37 5.32 4.92
CA ALA A 55 -8.76 6.69 4.56
C ALA A 55 -9.78 6.71 3.42
N LEU A 56 -9.58 5.88 2.38
CA LEU A 56 -10.53 5.74 1.28
C LEU A 56 -11.91 5.26 1.76
N ALA A 57 -11.95 4.22 2.60
CA ALA A 57 -13.18 3.71 3.19
C ALA A 57 -13.89 4.78 4.01
N LEU A 58 -13.15 5.55 4.81
CA LEU A 58 -13.72 6.65 5.59
C LEU A 58 -14.32 7.74 4.69
N LEU A 59 -13.64 8.09 3.60
CA LEU A 59 -14.13 9.08 2.64
C LEU A 59 -15.42 8.62 1.95
N TRP A 60 -15.48 7.36 1.50
CA TRP A 60 -16.70 6.79 0.93
C TRP A 60 -17.82 6.72 1.96
N TYR A 61 -17.52 6.28 3.18
CA TYR A 61 -18.49 6.24 4.26
C TYR A 61 -19.10 7.61 4.51
N ARG A 62 -18.26 8.66 4.62
CA ARG A 62 -18.72 10.04 4.80
C ARG A 62 -19.54 10.53 3.61
N ALA A 63 -19.22 10.11 2.38
CA ALA A 63 -19.98 10.48 1.20
C ALA A 63 -21.39 9.86 1.19
N PHE A 64 -21.52 8.58 1.56
CA PHE A 64 -22.80 7.89 1.61
C PHE A 64 -23.63 8.26 2.84
N ALA A 65 -23.01 8.41 4.01
CA ALA A 65 -23.70 8.79 5.25
C ALA A 65 -24.30 10.21 5.21
N ARG A 66 -23.87 11.06 4.27
CA ARG A 66 -24.46 12.38 4.03
C ARG A 66 -25.76 12.32 3.23
N ARG A 67 -26.07 11.19 2.59
CA ARG A 67 -27.32 11.02 1.85
C ARG A 67 -28.45 10.70 2.81
N ARG A 68 -29.57 11.42 2.69
CA ARG A 68 -30.73 11.28 3.61
C ARG A 68 -31.43 9.93 3.51
N ASP A 69 -31.26 9.22 2.40
CA ASP A 69 -31.88 7.93 2.09
C ASP A 69 -31.01 6.72 2.48
N THR A 70 -29.75 6.95 2.86
CA THR A 70 -28.78 5.87 3.09
C THR A 70 -28.51 5.73 4.58
N GLY A 71 -28.99 4.64 5.19
CA GLY A 71 -28.70 4.33 6.60
C GLY A 71 -27.20 4.10 6.85
N ALA A 72 -26.73 4.38 8.07
CA ALA A 72 -25.30 4.28 8.43
C ALA A 72 -24.69 2.89 8.15
N GLY A 73 -25.44 1.82 8.37
CA GLY A 73 -24.99 0.46 8.05
C GLY A 73 -24.80 0.23 6.54
N ALA A 74 -25.76 0.68 5.74
CA ALA A 74 -25.66 0.60 4.27
C ALA A 74 -24.52 1.48 3.73
N ALA A 75 -24.31 2.67 4.29
CA ALA A 75 -23.19 3.54 3.96
C ALA A 75 -21.83 2.87 4.24
N ALA A 76 -21.71 2.17 5.38
CA ALA A 76 -20.49 1.43 5.73
C ALA A 76 -20.27 0.25 4.79
N GLN A 77 -21.33 -0.50 4.45
CA GLN A 77 -21.25 -1.62 3.52
C GLN A 77 -20.80 -1.16 2.12
N TRP A 78 -21.41 -0.09 1.58
CA TRP A 78 -21.01 0.45 0.27
C TRP A 78 -19.58 0.98 0.27
N ALA A 79 -19.18 1.68 1.33
CA ALA A 79 -17.82 2.15 1.49
C ALA A 79 -16.80 1.01 1.50
N LEU A 80 -17.10 -0.07 2.22
CA LEU A 80 -16.26 -1.26 2.26
C LEU A 80 -16.16 -1.91 0.88
N VAL A 81 -17.30 -2.17 0.23
CA VAL A 81 -17.35 -2.83 -1.09
C VAL A 81 -16.54 -2.04 -2.12
N ILE A 82 -16.72 -0.72 -2.19
CA ILE A 82 -15.99 0.12 -3.14
C ILE A 82 -14.49 0.15 -2.82
N THR A 83 -14.12 0.22 -1.54
CA THR A 83 -12.71 0.23 -1.14
C THR A 83 -12.02 -1.10 -1.46
N VAL A 84 -12.66 -2.22 -1.16
CA VAL A 84 -12.14 -3.57 -1.48
C VAL A 84 -12.06 -3.76 -2.99
N GLY A 85 -13.09 -3.35 -3.74
CA GLY A 85 -13.05 -3.38 -5.20
C GLY A 85 -11.93 -2.53 -5.77
N TRP A 86 -11.67 -1.36 -5.19
CA TRP A 86 -10.57 -0.50 -5.60
C TRP A 86 -9.19 -1.10 -5.28
N ALA A 87 -9.04 -1.74 -4.11
CA ALA A 87 -7.82 -2.47 -3.77
C ALA A 87 -7.53 -3.53 -4.84
N GLY A 88 -8.52 -4.35 -5.20
CA GLY A 88 -8.35 -5.38 -6.23
C GLY A 88 -7.95 -4.83 -7.61
N VAL A 89 -8.48 -3.66 -8.00
CA VAL A 89 -8.05 -2.97 -9.24
C VAL A 89 -6.60 -2.52 -9.13
N ASP A 90 -6.20 -1.99 -7.97
CA ASP A 90 -4.85 -1.52 -7.72
C ASP A 90 -3.83 -2.68 -7.71
N GLU A 91 -4.12 -3.78 -7.02
CA GLU A 91 -3.30 -4.99 -7.05
C GLU A 91 -3.22 -5.59 -8.46
N GLY A 92 -4.35 -5.67 -9.17
CA GLY A 92 -4.37 -6.11 -10.56
C GLY A 92 -3.44 -5.26 -11.44
N ARG A 93 -3.48 -3.94 -11.27
CA ARG A 93 -2.56 -3.03 -11.96
C ARG A 93 -1.09 -3.28 -11.56
N GLN A 94 -0.80 -3.45 -10.28
CA GLN A 94 0.55 -3.76 -9.81
C GLN A 94 1.09 -5.05 -10.44
N LEU A 95 0.26 -6.08 -10.61
CA LEU A 95 0.65 -7.33 -11.29
C LEU A 95 1.08 -7.07 -12.74
N PHE A 96 0.37 -6.21 -13.48
CA PHE A 96 0.76 -5.86 -14.87
C PHE A 96 2.02 -4.99 -14.95
N THR A 97 2.28 -4.18 -13.93
CA THR A 97 3.50 -3.37 -13.84
C THR A 97 4.71 -4.24 -13.45
N MET A 98 4.60 -5.05 -12.38
CA MET A 98 5.63 -5.98 -11.91
C MET A 98 6.03 -7.02 -12.97
N SER A 99 5.05 -7.56 -13.73
CA SER A 99 5.32 -8.52 -14.81
C SER A 99 6.17 -7.91 -15.94
N ARG A 100 6.21 -6.58 -16.07
CA ARG A 100 7.08 -5.85 -17.00
C ARG A 100 8.42 -5.43 -16.39
N THR A 101 8.51 -5.28 -15.08
CA THR A 101 9.72 -4.87 -14.32
C THR A 101 10.35 -6.00 -13.52
N ALA A 102 10.07 -7.27 -13.82
CA ALA A 102 10.85 -8.42 -13.34
C ALA A 102 12.28 -8.38 -13.91
N SER A 103 13.06 -7.43 -13.44
CA SER A 103 14.50 -7.36 -13.62
C SER A 103 15.09 -8.58 -12.92
N LEU A 104 15.98 -9.29 -13.60
CA LEU A 104 16.75 -10.44 -13.09
C LEU A 104 17.44 -10.16 -11.74
N ARG A 105 17.55 -8.89 -11.34
CA ARG A 105 18.09 -8.46 -10.05
C ARG A 105 17.16 -8.71 -8.87
N ASP A 106 15.85 -8.75 -9.07
CA ASP A 106 14.87 -8.99 -7.99
C ASP A 106 14.76 -10.48 -7.65
N VAL A 107 15.02 -11.37 -8.61
CA VAL A 107 15.10 -12.84 -8.40
C VAL A 107 16.23 -13.22 -7.44
N ALA A 108 17.33 -12.44 -7.43
CA ALA A 108 18.47 -12.71 -6.54
C ALA A 108 18.21 -12.30 -5.07
N ILE A 109 17.24 -11.41 -4.82
CA ILE A 109 16.88 -10.98 -3.46
C ILE A 109 15.74 -11.85 -2.89
N ASP A 110 14.83 -12.33 -3.73
CA ASP A 110 13.66 -13.13 -3.32
C ASP A 110 13.94 -14.65 -3.17
N SER A 111 15.21 -15.08 -3.20
CA SER A 111 15.61 -16.49 -3.11
C SER A 111 16.21 -16.92 -1.75
N VAL A 112 16.12 -16.11 -0.69
CA VAL A 112 16.60 -16.49 0.67
C VAL A 112 15.62 -16.05 1.75
#